data_AF-A0A924DHJ8-F1
#
_entry.id   AF-A0A924DHJ8-F1
#
_cell.length_a   1.000
_cell.length_b   1.000
_cell.length_c   1.000
_cell.angle_alpha   90.00
_cell.angle_beta   90.00
_cell.angle_gamma   90.00
#
_symmetry.space_group_name_H-M   'P 1'
#
loop_
_entity.id
_entity.type
_entity.pdbx_description
1 polymer ?
#
loop_
_entity_poly.entity_id
_entity_poly.type
_entity_poly.pdbx_seq_one_letter_code
_entity_poly.pdbx_strand_id
1 'polypeptide(L)'
;DRKITLVFGGQEITTADIETLKSQLKKYEIESASLDVKQGFAYLAEKHNRLEDTQPDQLTLALQSKEHEIKILQEKLDSISNGQNLNNQVYTELKAQYPELKSAILQPSILHTDSTGYRPTFLVVLSGNLKKAVKEKAKIENWLKVRLHQNDIQLILKN
;
A
#
# COMPACT_ATOMS: atom_id res chain seq x y z
N ASP A 1 19.01 39.88 -56.86
CA ASP A 1 19.18 39.84 -55.39
C ASP A 1 19.81 38.54 -54.93
N ARG A 2 20.86 38.63 -54.10
CA ARG A 2 21.52 37.45 -53.51
C ARG A 2 20.86 37.18 -52.16
N LYS A 3 20.36 35.97 -51.93
CA LYS A 3 19.74 35.57 -50.65
C LYS A 3 20.60 34.48 -50.01
N ILE A 4 21.00 34.69 -48.75
CA ILE A 4 21.77 33.73 -47.96
C ILE A 4 20.85 33.20 -46.88
N THR A 5 20.60 31.89 -46.88
CA THR A 5 19.79 31.23 -45.84
C THR A 5 20.71 30.44 -44.93
N LEU A 6 20.71 30.78 -43.64
CA LEU A 6 21.55 30.14 -42.63
C LEU A 6 20.64 29.33 -41.71
N VAL A 7 20.80 28.00 -41.73
CA VAL A 7 19.99 27.09 -40.91
C VAL A 7 20.83 26.61 -39.73
N PHE A 8 20.46 27.02 -38.52
CA PHE A 8 21.12 26.56 -37.30
C PHE A 8 20.41 25.31 -36.78
N GLY A 9 21.17 24.23 -36.63
CA GLY A 9 20.75 23.04 -35.90
C GLY A 9 21.58 22.88 -34.65
N GLY A 10 21.02 23.19 -33.48
CA GLY A 10 21.74 23.13 -32.21
C GLY A 10 21.26 24.18 -31.19
N GLN A 11 22.19 24.61 -30.34
CA GLN A 11 21.97 25.61 -29.28
C GLN A 11 21.41 26.92 -29.85
N GLU A 12 20.60 27.61 -29.05
CA GLU A 12 19.95 28.84 -29.48
C GLU A 12 20.95 29.94 -29.83
N ILE A 13 20.81 30.49 -31.04
CA ILE A 13 21.59 31.63 -31.47
C ILE A 13 20.94 32.90 -30.91
N THR A 14 21.72 33.69 -30.16
CA THR A 14 21.18 34.89 -29.55
C THR A 14 21.08 36.03 -30.57
N THR A 15 20.26 37.04 -30.28
CA THR A 15 20.12 38.22 -31.13
C THR A 15 21.45 38.96 -31.32
N ALA A 16 22.32 38.96 -30.31
CA ALA A 16 23.67 39.54 -30.37
C ALA A 16 24.58 38.79 -31.36
N ASP A 17 24.47 37.47 -31.45
CA ASP A 17 25.22 36.66 -32.42
C ASP A 17 24.75 36.93 -33.86
N ILE A 18 23.44 37.10 -34.06
CA ILE A 18 22.86 37.47 -35.36
C ILE A 18 23.34 38.86 -35.80
N GLU A 19 23.42 39.83 -34.90
CA GLU A 19 23.96 41.16 -35.19
C GLU A 19 25.45 41.11 -35.53
N THR A 20 26.20 40.27 -34.82
CA THR A 20 27.61 40.03 -35.11
C THR A 20 27.78 39.41 -36.51
N LEU A 21 26.98 38.42 -36.88
CA LEU A 21 26.98 37.83 -38.22
C LEU A 21 26.66 38.86 -39.31
N LYS A 22 25.65 39.72 -39.09
CA LYS A 22 25.34 40.82 -40.02
C LYS A 22 26.50 41.81 -40.16
N SER A 23 27.19 42.13 -39.06
CA SER A 23 28.37 43.01 -39.10
C SER A 23 29.53 42.40 -39.89
N GLN A 24 29.67 41.08 -39.87
CA GLN A 24 30.71 40.37 -40.62
C GLN A 24 30.40 40.32 -42.13
N LEU A 25 29.14 40.34 -42.56
CA LEU A 25 28.78 40.43 -43.99
C LEU A 25 29.41 41.65 -44.68
N LYS A 26 29.57 42.75 -43.95
CA LYS A 26 30.27 43.96 -44.42
C LYS A 26 31.74 43.71 -44.77
N LYS A 27 32.41 42.88 -43.96
CA LYS A 27 33.83 42.54 -44.17
C LYS A 27 34.06 41.68 -45.41
N TYR A 28 33.02 41.02 -45.92
CA TYR A 28 33.07 40.17 -47.10
C TYR A 28 32.44 40.81 -48.34
N GLU A 29 32.15 42.12 -48.31
CA GLU A 29 31.57 42.89 -49.44
C GLU A 29 30.24 42.35 -49.98
N ILE A 30 29.51 41.56 -49.17
CA ILE A 30 28.22 40.93 -49.52
C ILE A 30 27.03 41.62 -48.84
N GLU A 31 27.16 42.92 -48.59
CA GLU A 31 26.17 43.76 -47.89
C GLU A 31 24.80 43.82 -48.57
N SER A 32 24.78 43.64 -49.90
CA SER A 32 23.55 43.62 -50.70
C SER A 32 22.78 42.29 -50.63
N ALA A 33 23.28 41.31 -49.86
CA ALA A 33 22.62 40.02 -49.70
C ALA A 33 21.65 40.01 -48.51
N SER A 34 20.44 39.49 -48.74
CA SER A 34 19.45 39.30 -47.67
C SER A 34 19.77 38.03 -46.87
N LEU A 35 20.01 38.17 -45.56
CA LEU A 35 20.30 37.07 -44.63
C LEU A 35 19.00 36.59 -43.95
N ASP A 36 18.61 35.34 -44.23
CA ASP A 36 17.43 34.66 -43.65
C ASP A 36 17.90 33.57 -42.69
N VAL A 37 17.77 33.80 -41.38
CA VAL A 37 18.22 32.86 -40.34
C VAL A 37 17.05 31.99 -39.90
N LYS A 38 17.16 30.67 -40.11
CA LYS A 38 16.15 29.70 -39.70
C LYS A 38 16.73 28.79 -38.63
N GLN A 39 16.11 28.77 -37.45
CA GLN A 39 16.57 27.94 -36.36
C GLN A 39 15.65 26.73 -36.20
N GLY A 40 16.19 25.54 -36.44
CA GLY A 40 15.54 24.28 -36.07
C GLY A 40 16.01 23.86 -34.68
N PHE A 41 15.15 23.23 -33.89
CA PHE A 41 15.48 22.49 -32.65
C PHE A 41 15.54 23.26 -31.30
N ALA A 42 15.30 24.58 -31.24
CA ALA A 42 15.25 25.32 -29.96
C ALA A 42 14.26 24.72 -28.93
N TYR A 43 13.11 24.21 -29.42
CA TYR A 43 12.06 23.60 -28.61
C TYR A 43 12.46 22.30 -27.88
N LEU A 44 13.53 21.60 -28.31
CA LEU A 44 13.92 20.34 -27.68
C LEU A 44 14.64 20.54 -26.33
N ALA A 45 15.32 21.67 -26.14
CA ALA A 45 16.05 21.99 -24.90
C ALA A 45 15.10 22.29 -23.72
N GLU A 46 13.96 22.95 -23.97
CA GLU A 46 12.95 23.20 -22.92
C GLU A 46 12.25 21.93 -22.44
N LYS A 47 12.17 20.89 -23.28
CA LYS A 47 11.40 19.68 -22.99
C LYS A 47 12.14 18.69 -22.09
N HIS A 48 13.48 18.68 -22.09
CA HIS A 48 14.27 17.82 -21.21
C HIS A 48 14.23 18.30 -19.74
N ASN A 49 14.27 19.61 -19.47
CA ASN A 49 14.36 20.14 -18.11
C ASN A 49 13.05 20.05 -17.28
N ARG A 50 11.91 19.65 -17.86
CA ARG A 50 10.62 19.61 -17.15
C ARG A 50 10.12 18.22 -16.81
N LEU A 51 10.72 17.16 -17.36
CA LEU A 51 10.22 15.79 -17.21
C LEU A 51 11.02 14.95 -16.21
N GLU A 52 12.29 15.28 -15.97
CA GLU A 52 13.19 14.44 -15.16
C GLU A 52 13.07 14.66 -13.65
N ASP A 53 12.66 15.85 -13.17
CA ASP A 53 12.66 16.17 -11.73
C ASP A 53 11.37 15.82 -10.97
N THR A 54 10.24 15.55 -11.63
CA THR A 54 8.94 15.34 -10.94
C THR A 54 8.39 13.92 -11.02
N GLN A 55 8.78 13.13 -12.03
CA GLN A 55 8.32 11.75 -12.18
C GLN A 55 8.92 10.76 -11.17
N PRO A 56 10.22 10.81 -10.82
CA PRO A 56 10.82 9.85 -9.90
C PRO A 56 10.22 9.94 -8.49
N ASP A 57 9.91 11.15 -8.02
CA ASP A 57 9.34 11.37 -6.70
C ASP A 57 7.90 10.86 -6.59
N GLN A 58 7.07 11.07 -7.62
CA GLN A 58 5.70 10.55 -7.62
C GLN A 58 5.65 9.01 -7.67
N LEU A 59 6.56 8.39 -8.45
CA LEU A 59 6.68 6.94 -8.51
C LEU A 59 7.16 6.36 -7.20
N THR A 60 8.15 7.00 -6.55
CA THR A 60 8.64 6.60 -5.22
C THR A 60 7.53 6.66 -4.17
N LEU A 61 6.77 7.76 -4.14
CA LEU A 61 5.63 7.91 -3.22
C LEU A 61 4.54 6.87 -3.47
N ALA A 62 4.22 6.58 -4.74
CA ALA A 62 3.26 5.55 -5.09
C ALA A 62 3.73 4.16 -4.65
N LEU A 63 5.00 3.82 -4.85
CA LEU A 63 5.58 2.56 -4.40
C LEU A 63 5.54 2.42 -2.88
N GLN A 64 5.95 3.45 -2.14
CA GLN A 64 5.88 3.44 -0.67
C GLN A 64 4.45 3.25 -0.16
N SER A 65 3.47 3.90 -0.80
CA SER A 65 2.06 3.71 -0.45
C SER A 65 1.58 2.27 -0.66
N LYS A 66 2.06 1.63 -1.74
CA LYS A 66 1.72 0.25 -2.08
C LYS A 66 2.41 -0.75 -1.17
N GLU A 67 3.67 -0.53 -0.83
CA GLU A 67 4.39 -1.35 0.15
C GLU A 67 3.72 -1.30 1.52
N HIS A 68 3.29 -0.11 1.95
CA HIS A 68 2.54 0.06 3.19
C HIS A 68 1.20 -0.67 3.15
N GLU A 69 0.45 -0.57 2.05
CA GLU A 69 -0.80 -1.31 1.85
C GLU A 69 -0.58 -2.83 1.90
N ILE A 70 0.47 -3.33 1.23
CA ILE A 70 0.86 -4.75 1.26
C ILE A 70 1.17 -5.19 2.69
N LYS A 71 1.94 -4.40 3.44
CA LYS A 71 2.29 -4.70 4.82
C LYS A 71 1.04 -4.81 5.71
N ILE A 72 0.11 -3.87 5.61
CA ILE A 72 -1.16 -3.93 6.36
C ILE A 72 -1.96 -5.18 6.00
N LEU A 73 -2.00 -5.55 4.72
CA LEU A 73 -2.71 -6.74 4.28
C LEU A 73 -2.04 -8.03 4.80
N GLN A 74 -0.70 -8.08 4.82
CA GLN A 74 0.06 -9.19 5.41
C GLN A 74 -0.22 -9.33 6.90
N GLU A 75 -0.17 -8.23 7.66
CA GLU A 75 -0.48 -8.24 9.10
C GLU A 75 -1.90 -8.77 9.39
N LYS A 76 -2.88 -8.41 8.54
CA LYS A 76 -4.25 -8.95 8.65
C LYS A 76 -4.32 -10.45 8.36
N LEU A 77 -3.61 -10.93 7.34
CA LEU A 77 -3.56 -12.36 7.01
C LEU A 77 -2.87 -13.17 8.11
N ASP A 78 -1.77 -12.65 8.65
CA ASP A 78 -1.05 -13.28 9.75
C ASP A 78 -1.93 -13.35 11.00
N SER A 79 -2.70 -12.29 11.30
CA SER A 79 -3.67 -12.31 12.39
C SER A 79 -4.73 -13.41 12.22
N ILE A 80 -5.20 -13.65 10.99
CA ILE A 80 -6.16 -14.73 10.69
C ILE A 80 -5.51 -16.10 10.90
N SER A 81 -4.31 -16.30 10.33
CA SER A 81 -3.55 -17.55 10.44
C SER A 81 -3.24 -17.90 11.91
N ASN A 82 -2.76 -16.93 12.68
CA ASN A 82 -2.48 -17.10 14.10
C ASN A 82 -3.73 -17.46 14.91
N GLY A 83 -4.89 -16.89 14.55
CA GLY A 83 -6.17 -17.26 15.14
C GLY A 83 -6.54 -18.73 14.89
N GLN A 84 -6.33 -19.22 13.66
CA GLN A 84 -6.59 -20.63 13.33
C GLN A 84 -5.67 -21.59 14.09
N ASN A 85 -4.38 -21.24 14.24
CA ASN A 85 -3.42 -22.03 15.02
C ASN A 85 -3.82 -22.12 16.49
N LEU A 86 -4.19 -20.98 17.10
CA LEU A 86 -4.70 -20.95 18.47
C LEU A 86 -5.96 -21.81 18.62
N ASN A 87 -6.91 -21.69 17.69
CA ASN A 87 -8.14 -22.47 17.71
C ASN A 87 -7.88 -23.98 17.68
N ASN A 88 -6.97 -24.43 16.80
CA ASN A 88 -6.60 -25.84 16.69
C ASN A 88 -5.92 -26.35 17.97
N GLN A 89 -5.04 -25.53 18.57
CA GLN A 89 -4.37 -25.87 19.82
C GLN A 89 -5.38 -26.03 20.97
N VAL A 90 -6.27 -25.04 21.15
CA VAL A 90 -7.30 -25.08 22.19
C VAL A 90 -8.27 -26.24 21.97
N TYR A 91 -8.67 -26.52 20.73
CA TYR A 91 -9.50 -27.68 20.41
C TYR A 91 -8.81 -29.00 20.80
N THR A 92 -7.53 -29.16 20.46
CA THR A 92 -6.76 -30.37 20.78
C THR A 92 -6.68 -30.58 22.30
N GLU A 93 -6.40 -29.51 23.04
CA GLU A 93 -6.35 -29.52 24.52
C GLU A 93 -7.72 -29.88 25.13
N LEU A 94 -8.81 -29.30 24.62
CA LEU A 94 -10.17 -29.63 25.06
C LEU A 94 -10.56 -31.06 24.71
N LYS A 95 -10.21 -31.56 23.53
CA LYS A 95 -10.50 -32.93 23.07
C LYS A 95 -9.79 -33.98 23.93
N ALA A 96 -8.57 -33.70 24.38
CA ALA A 96 -7.84 -34.56 25.30
C ALA A 96 -8.53 -34.69 26.68
N GLN A 97 -9.10 -33.59 27.18
CA GLN A 97 -9.82 -33.57 28.47
C GLN A 97 -11.26 -34.08 28.36
N TYR A 98 -11.90 -33.84 27.21
CA TYR A 98 -13.28 -34.20 26.91
C TYR A 98 -13.35 -34.96 25.58
N PRO A 99 -13.06 -36.28 25.58
CA PRO A 99 -13.05 -37.09 24.36
C PRO A 99 -14.37 -37.11 23.58
N GLU A 100 -15.49 -36.88 24.25
CA GLU A 100 -16.84 -36.80 23.67
C GLU A 100 -17.09 -35.51 22.85
N LEU A 101 -16.17 -34.54 22.89
CA LEU A 101 -16.23 -33.31 22.10
C LEU A 101 -16.09 -33.64 20.61
N LYS A 102 -17.07 -33.26 19.77
CA LYS A 102 -17.03 -33.50 18.32
C LYS A 102 -16.50 -32.31 17.54
N SER A 103 -16.84 -31.10 17.98
CA SER A 103 -16.39 -29.87 17.33
C SER A 103 -16.32 -28.72 18.32
N ALA A 104 -15.46 -27.74 18.02
CA ALA A 104 -15.37 -26.48 18.72
C ALA A 104 -15.28 -25.34 17.72
N ILE A 105 -16.00 -24.26 18.00
CA ILE A 105 -15.87 -22.97 17.32
C ILE A 105 -15.33 -22.00 18.34
N LEU A 106 -14.24 -21.32 18.00
CA LEU A 106 -13.64 -20.26 18.81
C LEU A 106 -13.46 -19.04 17.92
N GLN A 107 -14.12 -17.94 18.26
CA GLN A 107 -14.08 -16.74 17.44
C GLN A 107 -14.01 -15.48 18.30
N PRO A 108 -13.05 -14.57 18.06
CA PRO A 108 -13.08 -13.23 18.60
C PRO A 108 -14.36 -12.52 18.16
N SER A 109 -15.04 -11.86 19.08
CA SER A 109 -16.30 -11.17 18.82
C SER A 109 -16.38 -9.88 19.64
N ILE A 110 -17.40 -9.09 19.36
CA ILE A 110 -17.69 -7.85 20.07
C ILE A 110 -19.10 -7.98 20.64
N LEU A 111 -19.19 -7.92 21.96
CA LEU A 111 -20.48 -7.86 22.64
C LEU A 111 -20.97 -6.42 22.60
N HIS A 112 -22.09 -6.21 21.92
CA HIS A 112 -22.84 -4.96 21.97
C HIS A 112 -23.78 -4.99 23.18
N THR A 113 -23.82 -3.91 23.93
CA THR A 113 -24.71 -3.76 25.10
C THR A 113 -25.70 -2.63 24.87
N ASP A 114 -26.77 -2.56 25.69
CA ASP A 114 -27.77 -1.50 25.60
C ASP A 114 -27.20 -0.11 25.95
N SER A 115 -26.11 -0.08 26.71
CA SER A 115 -25.28 1.12 26.87
C SER A 115 -24.36 1.30 25.67
N THR A 116 -23.91 2.52 25.37
CA THR A 116 -22.95 2.81 24.27
C THR A 116 -21.59 2.11 24.37
N GLY A 117 -21.42 1.15 25.29
CA GLY A 117 -20.25 0.32 25.46
C GLY A 117 -20.25 -0.91 24.55
N TYR A 118 -19.10 -1.16 23.96
CA TYR A 118 -18.74 -2.42 23.31
C TYR A 118 -17.63 -3.10 24.14
N ARG A 119 -17.69 -4.42 24.26
CA ARG A 119 -16.65 -5.20 24.95
C ARG A 119 -16.12 -6.30 24.02
N PRO A 120 -14.80 -6.37 23.79
CA PRO A 120 -14.21 -7.54 23.16
C PRO A 120 -14.51 -8.79 23.99
N THR A 121 -14.94 -9.85 23.33
CA THR A 121 -15.25 -11.14 23.95
C THR A 121 -14.83 -12.27 23.01
N PHE A 122 -14.82 -13.50 23.51
CA PHE A 122 -14.68 -14.69 22.67
C PHE A 122 -15.98 -15.49 22.67
N LEU A 123 -16.48 -15.79 21.47
CA LEU A 123 -17.57 -16.74 21.31
C LEU A 123 -16.97 -18.15 21.19
N VAL A 124 -17.33 -19.01 22.15
CA VAL A 124 -16.90 -20.41 22.18
C VAL A 124 -18.12 -21.31 22.13
N VAL A 125 -18.21 -22.12 21.08
CA VAL A 125 -19.29 -23.10 20.91
C VAL A 125 -18.69 -24.49 20.87
N LEU A 126 -19.00 -25.32 21.87
CA LEU A 126 -18.55 -26.71 21.94
C LEU A 126 -19.72 -27.63 21.63
N SER A 127 -19.55 -28.58 20.71
CA SER A 127 -20.59 -29.54 20.34
C SER A 127 -20.15 -30.98 20.59
N GLY A 128 -21.02 -31.82 21.15
CA GLY A 128 -20.76 -33.24 21.39
C GLY A 128 -21.61 -33.81 22.53
N ASN A 129 -21.33 -35.05 22.97
CA ASN A 129 -22.03 -35.64 24.12
C ASN A 129 -21.44 -35.11 25.44
N LEU A 130 -21.69 -33.82 25.72
CA LEU A 130 -20.98 -33.03 26.71
C LEU A 130 -21.59 -33.12 28.12
N LYS A 131 -22.21 -34.23 28.50
CA LYS A 131 -22.86 -34.40 29.82
C LYS A 131 -21.92 -34.06 30.99
N LYS A 132 -20.64 -34.44 30.88
CA LYS A 132 -19.61 -34.11 31.87
C LYS A 132 -19.20 -32.63 31.80
N ALA A 133 -18.97 -32.11 30.59
CA ALA A 133 -18.60 -30.72 30.37
C ALA A 133 -19.69 -29.73 30.81
N VAL A 134 -20.97 -30.10 30.74
CA VAL A 134 -22.08 -29.29 31.28
C VAL A 134 -21.97 -29.14 32.80
N LYS A 135 -21.61 -30.21 33.52
CA LYS A 135 -21.38 -30.16 34.98
C LYS A 135 -20.14 -29.35 35.35
N GLU A 136 -19.14 -29.33 34.47
CA GLU A 136 -17.86 -28.65 34.65
C GLU A 136 -17.78 -27.31 33.90
N LYS A 137 -18.92 -26.73 33.47
CA LYS A 137 -18.95 -25.55 32.59
C LYS A 137 -18.09 -24.39 33.13
N ALA A 138 -18.19 -24.09 34.42
CA ALA A 138 -17.42 -23.01 35.05
C ALA A 138 -15.90 -23.25 35.01
N LYS A 139 -15.48 -24.51 35.13
CA LYS A 139 -14.05 -24.88 35.02
C LYS A 139 -13.53 -24.67 33.61
N ILE A 140 -14.31 -25.10 32.61
CA ILE A 140 -13.99 -24.90 31.19
C ILE A 140 -13.91 -23.41 30.88
N GLU A 141 -14.88 -22.62 31.34
CA GLU A 141 -14.92 -21.18 31.14
C GLU A 141 -13.70 -20.47 31.75
N ASN A 142 -13.35 -20.79 33.00
CA ASN A 142 -12.17 -20.21 33.66
C ASN A 142 -10.87 -20.60 32.97
N TRP A 143 -10.75 -21.86 32.54
CA TRP A 143 -9.59 -22.31 31.78
C TRP A 143 -9.48 -21.58 30.44
N LEU A 144 -10.58 -21.40 29.72
CA LEU A 144 -10.62 -20.64 28.47
C LEU A 144 -10.23 -19.17 28.67
N LYS A 145 -10.65 -18.54 29.77
CA LYS A 145 -10.28 -17.15 30.10
C LYS A 145 -8.78 -16.97 30.24
N VAL A 146 -8.14 -17.88 30.96
CA VAL A 146 -6.68 -17.91 31.12
C VAL A 146 -6.01 -18.23 29.78
N ARG A 147 -6.51 -19.22 29.04
CA ARG A 147 -5.88 -19.73 27.82
C ARG A 147 -5.93 -18.73 26.66
N LEU A 148 -7.04 -18.00 26.53
CA LEU A 148 -7.26 -17.01 25.48
C LEU A 148 -6.84 -15.60 25.91
N HIS A 149 -6.35 -15.41 27.14
CA HIS A 149 -6.01 -14.11 27.72
C HIS A 149 -7.17 -13.10 27.63
N GLN A 150 -8.40 -13.57 27.86
CA GLN A 150 -9.63 -12.77 27.78
C GLN A 150 -10.47 -13.00 29.03
N ASN A 151 -10.94 -11.91 29.65
CA ASN A 151 -11.76 -11.99 30.85
C ASN A 151 -13.24 -12.30 30.55
N ASP A 152 -13.71 -11.92 29.36
CA ASP A 152 -15.08 -12.12 28.91
C ASP A 152 -15.12 -13.17 27.80
N ILE A 153 -15.86 -14.25 28.05
CA ILE A 153 -16.05 -15.36 27.12
C ILE A 153 -17.51 -15.79 27.18
N GLN A 154 -18.11 -15.97 26.01
CA GLN A 154 -19.44 -16.52 25.84
C GLN A 154 -19.32 -18.00 25.47
N LEU A 155 -19.50 -18.88 26.47
CA LEU A 155 -19.44 -20.33 26.30
C LEU A 155 -20.84 -20.95 26.09
N ILE A 156 -21.03 -21.55 24.92
CA ILE A 156 -22.22 -22.30 24.52
C ILE A 156 -21.85 -23.79 24.40
N LEU A 157 -22.59 -24.65 25.09
CA LEU A 157 -22.46 -26.10 24.99
C LEU A 157 -23.68 -26.64 24.24
N LYS A 158 -23.43 -27.28 23.10
CA LYS A 158 -24.46 -27.92 22.27
C LYS A 158 -24.32 -29.44 22.38
N ASN A 159 -25.38 -30.12 22.80
CA ASN A 159 -25.42 -31.58 22.80
C ASN A 159 -25.87 -32.12 21.45
#